data_AF-A0A3D1V4W7-F1
#
_entry.id   AF-A0A3D1V4W7-F1
#
_cell.length_a   1.000
_cell.length_b   1.000
_cell.length_c   1.000
_cell.angle_alpha   90.00
_cell.angle_beta   90.00
_cell.angle_gamma   90.00
#
_symmetry.space_group_name_H-M   'P 1'
#
loop_
_entity.id
_entity.type
_entity.pdbx_description
1 polymer ?
#
loop_
_entity_poly.entity_id
_entity_poly.type
_entity_poly.pdbx_seq_one_letter_code
_entity_poly.pdbx_strand_id
1 'polypeptide(L)'
;LVAADVYRPAAVNQLETLGRQLTIPVYSEGTDQKPLAIAKNALRSARDRGQNPIIIDTAGRLQIDDRMMQELEEIERDIRPTEILLV
;
A
#
# COMPACT_ATOMS: atom_id res chain seq x y z
N LEU A 1 8.03 -3.39 -0.89
CA LEU A 1 6.79 -3.18 -0.09
C LEU A 1 6.28 -1.78 -0.37
N VAL A 2 4.97 -1.55 -0.24
CA VAL A 2 4.34 -0.24 -0.44
C VAL A 2 3.52 0.08 0.80
N ALA A 3 3.82 1.20 1.46
CA ALA A 3 3.09 1.67 2.63
C ALA A 3 1.87 2.49 2.18
N ALA A 4 0.71 1.85 2.04
CA ALA A 4 -0.55 2.52 1.69
C ALA A 4 -1.52 2.66 2.88
N ASP A 5 -1.15 2.21 4.09
CA ASP A 5 -1.83 2.53 5.33
C ASP A 5 -1.44 3.93 5.81
N VAL A 6 -2.21 4.93 5.36
CA VAL A 6 -2.02 6.35 5.74
C VAL A 6 -2.85 6.76 6.96
N TYR A 7 -3.73 5.88 7.44
CA TYR A 7 -4.67 6.19 8.52
C TYR A 7 -4.16 5.74 9.88
N ARG A 8 -3.44 4.62 9.95
CA ARG A 8 -2.89 4.10 11.20
C ARG A 8 -1.63 4.88 11.59
N PRO A 9 -1.59 5.44 12.82
CA PRO A 9 -0.40 6.14 13.31
C PRO A 9 0.86 5.26 13.21
N ALA A 10 1.94 5.84 12.68
CA ALA A 10 3.24 5.20 12.52
C ALA A 10 3.28 3.92 11.64
N ALA A 11 2.22 3.59 10.90
CA ALA A 11 2.22 2.40 10.02
C ALA A 11 3.30 2.46 8.94
N VAL A 12 3.46 3.62 8.31
CA VAL A 12 4.55 3.90 7.35
C VAL A 12 5.91 3.63 8.00
N ASN A 13 6.18 4.24 9.16
CA ASN A 13 7.45 4.08 9.87
C ASN A 13 7.71 2.64 10.32
N GLN A 14 6.66 1.93 10.72
CA GLN A 14 6.72 0.51 11.07
C GLN A 14 7.14 -0.32 9.86
N LEU A 15 6.50 -0.13 8.72
CA LEU A 15 6.81 -0.87 7.49
C LEU A 15 8.22 -0.55 6.99
N GLU A 16 8.63 0.72 7.02
CA GLU A 16 10.00 1.13 6.69
C GLU A 16 11.04 0.48 7.61
N THR A 17 10.75 0.40 8.91
CA THR A 17 11.65 -0.24 9.88
C THR A 17 11.78 -1.74 9.61
N LEU A 18 10.68 -2.42 9.34
CA LEU A 18 10.68 -3.83 8.92
C LEU A 18 11.43 -4.04 7.61
N GLY A 19 11.19 -3.19 6.61
CA GLY A 19 11.90 -3.24 5.33
C GLY A 19 13.40 -3.04 5.49
N ARG A 20 13.84 -2.09 6.34
CA ARG A 20 15.26 -1.92 6.68
C ARG A 20 15.86 -3.16 7.33
N GLN A 21 15.17 -3.77 8.28
CA GLN A 21 15.64 -4.99 8.95
C GLN A 21 15.80 -6.17 7.99
N LEU A 22 14.89 -6.29 7.02
CA LEU A 22 14.87 -7.38 6.04
C LEU A 22 15.63 -7.06 4.74
N THR A 23 16.21 -5.85 4.62
CA THR A 23 16.84 -5.35 3.38
C THR A 23 15.86 -5.36 2.18
N ILE A 24 14.59 -5.07 2.44
CA ILE A 24 13.54 -4.97 1.43
C ILE A 24 13.18 -3.49 1.21
N PRO A 25 13.20 -2.98 -0.04
CA PRO A 25 12.83 -1.61 -0.32
C PRO A 25 11.35 -1.35 0.00
N VAL A 26 11.09 -0.23 0.67
CA VAL A 26 9.74 0.25 1.00
C VAL A 26 9.49 1.54 0.23
N TYR A 27 8.38 1.56 -0.51
CA TYR A 27 7.86 2.76 -1.16
C TYR A 27 6.85 3.42 -0.23
N SER A 28 7.00 4.72 -0.01
CA SER A 28 6.17 5.54 0.87
C SER A 28 6.11 6.95 0.31
N GLU A 29 4.97 7.61 0.43
CA GLU A 29 4.79 9.03 0.11
C GLU A 29 4.22 9.81 1.31
N GLY A 30 4.45 9.30 2.52
CA GLY A 30 3.89 9.84 3.76
C GLY A 30 2.40 9.55 3.93
N THR A 31 1.73 10.34 4.77
CA THR A 31 0.31 10.16 5.14
C THR A 31 -0.63 11.16 4.46
N ASP A 32 -0.09 12.14 3.72
CA ASP A 32 -0.87 13.22 3.11
C ASP A 32 -1.50 12.84 1.77
N GLN A 33 -1.10 11.71 1.20
CA GLN A 33 -1.60 11.22 -0.07
C GLN A 33 -2.64 10.11 0.11
N LYS A 34 -3.56 10.03 -0.86
CA LYS A 34 -4.56 8.97 -0.89
C LYS A 34 -3.90 7.61 -1.16
N PRO A 35 -4.33 6.53 -0.49
CA PRO A 35 -3.85 5.17 -0.73
C PRO A 35 -3.80 4.75 -2.20
N LEU A 36 -4.82 5.09 -2.99
CA LEU A 36 -4.86 4.81 -4.42
C LEU A 36 -3.73 5.50 -5.20
N ALA A 37 -3.41 6.75 -4.86
CA ALA A 37 -2.34 7.50 -5.50
C ALA A 37 -0.98 6.85 -5.19
N ILE A 38 -0.75 6.50 -3.92
CA ILE A 38 0.46 5.82 -3.46
C ILE A 38 0.64 4.49 -4.19
N ALA A 39 -0.42 3.68 -4.29
CA ALA A 39 -0.37 2.40 -4.98
C ALA A 39 -0.02 2.56 -6.48
N LYS A 40 -0.63 3.53 -7.19
CA LYS A 40 -0.34 3.80 -8.61
C LYS A 40 1.10 4.27 -8.83
N ASN A 41 1.57 5.19 -8.00
CA ASN A 41 2.93 5.70 -8.08
C ASN A 41 3.97 4.64 -7.74
N ALA A 42 3.68 3.79 -6.75
CA ALA A 42 4.52 2.65 -6.40
C ALA A 42 4.63 1.65 -7.55
N LEU A 43 3.52 1.31 -8.22
CA LEU A 43 3.55 0.43 -9.40
C LEU A 43 4.42 1.00 -10.52
N ARG A 44 4.30 2.30 -10.80
CA ARG A 44 5.15 2.99 -11.79
C ARG A 44 6.62 2.93 -11.39
N SER A 45 6.95 3.31 -10.16
CA SER A 45 8.33 3.25 -9.65
C SER A 45 8.90 1.83 -9.67
N ALA A 46 8.09 0.83 -9.31
CA ALA A 46 8.51 -0.56 -9.33
C ALA A 46 8.76 -1.06 -10.76
N ARG A 47 7.90 -0.67 -11.71
CA ARG A 47 8.08 -0.99 -13.14
C ARG A 47 9.37 -0.40 -13.68
N ASP A 48 9.65 0.87 -13.40
CA ASP A 48 10.85 1.56 -13.85
C ASP A 48 12.14 0.95 -13.26
N ARG A 49 12.03 0.35 -12.08
CA ARG A 49 13.15 -0.29 -11.36
C ARG A 49 13.21 -1.81 -11.54
N GLY A 50 12.32 -2.41 -12.33
CA GLY A 50 12.26 -3.86 -12.51
C GLY A 50 11.96 -4.65 -11.23
N GLN A 51 11.21 -4.07 -10.29
CA GLN A 51 10.92 -4.68 -8.99
C GLN A 51 9.67 -5.56 -9.05
N ASN A 52 9.81 -6.82 -8.63
CA ASN A 52 8.77 -7.82 -8.55
C ASN A 52 9.20 -8.90 -7.54
N PRO A 53 8.37 -9.37 -6.59
CA PRO A 53 6.97 -9.01 -6.31
C PRO A 53 6.78 -7.65 -5.63
N ILE A 54 5.59 -7.09 -5.79
CA ILE A 54 5.13 -5.86 -5.14
C ILE A 54 4.01 -6.23 -4.16
N ILE A 55 4.17 -5.86 -2.89
CA ILE A 55 3.17 -6.05 -1.84
C ILE A 55 2.72 -4.68 -1.36
N ILE A 56 1.42 -4.44 -1.38
CA ILE A 56 0.79 -3.19 -0.96
C ILE A 56 0.12 -3.42 0.40
N ASP A 57 0.62 -2.75 1.43
CA ASP A 57 0.06 -2.79 2.78
C ASP A 57 -1.03 -1.72 2.89
N THR A 58 -2.28 -2.15 2.98
CA THR A 58 -3.46 -1.26 3.07
C THR A 58 -3.92 -1.13 4.51
N ALA A 59 -4.60 -0.03 4.84
CA ALA A 59 -5.18 0.12 6.16
C ALA A 59 -6.20 -0.97 6.49
N GLY A 60 -6.19 -1.40 7.75
CA GLY A 60 -7.25 -2.22 8.32
C GLY A 60 -8.57 -1.45 8.36
N ARG A 61 -9.68 -2.15 8.16
CA ARG A 61 -11.02 -1.55 8.08
C ARG A 61 -12.07 -2.44 8.71
N LEU A 62 -13.10 -1.83 9.27
CA LEU A 62 -14.33 -2.54 9.62
C LEU A 62 -15.20 -2.64 8.37
N GLN A 63 -15.90 -3.76 8.20
CA GLN A 63 -16.79 -3.97 7.05
C GLN A 63 -17.93 -2.95 6.94
N ILE A 64 -18.22 -2.23 8.03
CA ILE A 64 -19.26 -1.19 8.10
C ILE A 64 -18.76 0.20 7.69
N ASP A 65 -17.46 0.37 7.40
CA ASP A 65 -16.92 1.64 6.94
C ASP A 65 -17.01 1.74 5.41
N ASP A 66 -18.17 2.24 4.94
CA ASP A 66 -18.48 2.38 3.52
C ASP A 66 -17.41 3.18 2.75
N ARG A 67 -16.81 4.19 3.39
CA ARG A 67 -15.81 5.05 2.74
C ARG A 67 -14.52 4.27 2.50
N MET A 68 -14.05 3.52 3.49
CA MET A 68 -12.84 2.70 3.35
C MET A 68 -13.07 1.52 2.42
N MET A 69 -14.29 0.96 2.38
CA MET A 69 -14.64 -0.10 1.43
C MET A 69 -14.64 0.41 -0.02
N GLN A 70 -15.21 1.59 -0.28
CA GLN A 70 -15.15 2.22 -1.61
C GLN A 70 -13.71 2.49 -2.05
N GLU A 71 -12.87 3.01 -1.15
CA GLU A 71 -11.46 3.24 -1.47
C GLU A 71 -10.71 1.93 -1.80
N LEU A 72 -11.01 0.84 -1.10
CA LEU A 72 -10.45 -0.47 -1.41
C LEU A 72 -10.90 -0.96 -2.79
N GLU A 73 -12.19 -0.87 -3.10
CA GLU A 73 -12.73 -1.27 -4.41
C GLU A 73 -12.08 -0.47 -5.55
N GLU A 74 -11.82 0.83 -5.34
CA GLU A 74 -11.09 1.66 -6.29
C GLU A 74 -9.64 1.18 -6.48
N ILE A 75 -8.95 0.83 -5.39
CA ILE A 75 -7.60 0.27 -5.44
C ILE A 75 -7.59 -1.06 -6.19
N GLU A 76 -8.48 -1.99 -5.84
CA GLU A 76 -8.57 -3.28 -6.52
C GLU A 76 -8.80 -3.10 -8.02
N ARG A 77 -9.77 -2.26 -8.40
CA ARG A 77 -10.13 -2.02 -9.80
C ARG A 77 -8.99 -1.41 -10.60
N ASP A 78 -8.28 -0.44 -10.04
CA ASP A 78 -7.28 0.34 -10.78
C ASP A 78 -5.89 -0.31 -10.77
N ILE A 79 -5.51 -0.94 -9.65
CA ILE A 79 -4.22 -1.65 -9.49
C ILE A 79 -4.28 -3.02 -10.15
N ARG A 80 -5.46 -3.67 -10.16
CA ARG A 80 -5.66 -5.04 -10.65
C ARG A 80 -4.61 -6.00 -10.08
N PRO A 81 -4.56 -6.15 -8.74
CA PRO A 81 -3.59 -7.04 -8.11
C PRO A 81 -3.81 -8.48 -8.57
N THR A 82 -2.72 -9.24 -8.71
CA THR A 82 -2.80 -10.67 -9.02
C THR A 82 -3.45 -11.47 -7.90
N GLU A 83 -3.20 -11.07 -6.65
CA GLU A 83 -3.66 -11.74 -5.45
C GLU A 83 -4.15 -10.72 -4.42
N ILE A 84 -5.20 -11.07 -3.68
CA ILE A 84 -5.72 -10.30 -2.54
C ILE A 84 -5.66 -11.21 -1.32
N LEU A 85 -4.88 -10.79 -0.31
CA LEU A 85 -4.70 -11.55 0.93
C LEU A 85 -5.58 -10.95 2.02
N LEU A 86 -6.54 -11.73 2.53
CA LEU A 86 -7.33 -11.38 3.71
C LEU A 86 -6.60 -11.90 4.96
N VAL A 87 -6.30 -11.00 5.91
CA VAL A 87 -5.53 -11.25 7.13
C VAL A 87 -6.35 -10.92 8.36
#